data_AF-A0ABD6EXB0-F1
#
_entry.id   AF-A0ABD6EXB0-F1
#
_cell.length_a   1.000
_cell.length_b   1.000
_cell.length_c   1.000
_cell.angle_alpha   90.00
_cell.angle_beta   90.00
_cell.angle_gamma   90.00
#
_symmetry.space_group_name_H-M   'P 1'
#
loop_
_entity.id
_entity.type
_entity.pdbx_description
1 polymer ?
#
loop_
_entity_poly.entity_id
_entity_poly.type
_entity_poly.pdbx_seq_one_letter_code
_entity_poly.pdbx_strand_id
1 'polypeptide(L)'
;MVVFKERLEMIREIWEQDSSKPLAFCSTCLIKRPIRSKHCAICDRCIRGFDHHCPWIANCVGESNHLFFVIYIFTVAFSTLLVMMATVYYWRDSCGGLSYRNIAFCNPWVTYVFILCSFFFISTGSILVLQIYQILYGMTTNERLNAHRYTHFHEDGNLSKSNIRSPFSDRCPSFC
;
A
#
# COMPACT_ATOMS: atom_id res chain seq x y z
N MET A 1 -2.31 9.24 40.58
CA MET A 1 -1.38 10.37 40.30
C MET A 1 0.03 9.90 39.95
N VAL A 2 0.55 8.84 40.57
CA VAL A 2 1.87 8.23 40.30
C VAL A 2 2.01 7.76 38.82
N VAL A 3 1.00 7.06 38.30
CA VAL A 3 0.98 6.54 36.90
C VAL A 3 1.07 7.64 35.83
N PHE A 4 0.52 8.82 36.09
CA PHE A 4 0.59 9.94 35.14
C PHE A 4 1.98 10.57 35.13
N LYS A 5 2.60 10.68 36.31
CA LYS A 5 3.96 11.22 36.47
C LYS A 5 5.01 10.32 35.82
N GLU A 6 4.89 9.00 36.01
CA GLU A 6 5.74 7.99 35.36
C GLU A 6 5.61 8.03 33.83
N ARG A 7 4.39 8.21 33.30
CA ARG A 7 4.18 8.36 31.85
C ARG A 7 4.83 9.62 31.32
N LEU A 8 4.74 10.75 32.04
CA LEU A 8 5.37 11.99 31.64
C LEU A 8 6.90 11.89 31.66
N GLU A 9 7.46 11.25 32.68
CA GLU A 9 8.90 11.01 32.80
C GLU A 9 9.40 10.11 31.68
N MET A 10 8.68 9.02 31.37
CA MET A 10 8.99 8.15 30.24
C MET A 10 8.92 8.88 28.88
N ILE A 11 7.91 9.73 28.66
CA ILE A 11 7.80 10.54 27.43
C ILE A 11 8.98 11.51 27.32
N ARG A 12 9.34 12.14 28.44
CA ARG A 12 10.44 13.10 28.51
C ARG A 12 11.78 12.43 28.26
N GLU A 13 12.04 11.26 28.85
CA GLU A 13 13.24 10.47 28.62
C GLU A 13 13.37 10.02 27.16
N ILE A 14 12.29 9.51 26.57
CA ILE A 14 12.26 9.10 25.15
C ILE A 14 12.52 10.31 24.23
N TRP A 15 11.96 11.48 24.56
CA TRP A 15 12.14 12.71 23.80
C TRP A 15 13.57 13.26 23.91
N GLU A 16 14.13 13.30 25.12
CA GLU A 16 15.48 13.80 25.38
C GLU A 16 16.56 12.91 24.72
N GLN A 17 16.38 11.58 24.73
CA GLN A 17 17.27 10.63 24.03
C GLN A 17 17.23 10.77 22.49
N ASP A 18 16.10 11.19 21.92
CA ASP A 18 15.85 11.17 20.47
C ASP A 18 15.95 12.57 19.83
N SER A 19 16.53 13.53 20.54
CA SER A 19 16.79 14.91 20.06
C SER A 19 17.58 14.98 18.74
N SER A 20 18.19 13.87 18.30
CA SER A 20 18.85 13.72 17.00
C SER A 20 17.93 13.25 15.84
N LYS A 21 16.73 12.70 16.11
CA LYS A 21 15.75 12.23 15.10
C LYS A 21 14.29 12.45 15.54
N PRO A 22 13.76 13.69 15.48
CA PRO A 22 12.43 14.08 16.00
C PRO A 22 11.21 13.34 15.39
N LEU A 23 11.40 12.46 14.40
CA LEU A 23 10.33 11.73 13.71
C LEU A 23 10.03 10.34 14.30
N ALA A 24 10.68 9.90 15.38
CA ALA A 24 10.42 8.55 15.92
C ALA A 24 9.31 8.52 16.98
N PHE A 25 9.04 9.56 17.76
CA PHE A 25 7.98 9.49 18.78
C PHE A 25 6.56 9.70 18.21
N CYS A 26 5.58 8.93 18.67
CA CYS A 26 4.15 9.15 18.36
C CYS A 26 3.43 9.73 19.58
N SER A 27 2.96 10.97 19.47
CA SER A 27 2.23 11.65 20.55
C SER A 27 0.84 11.06 20.82
N THR A 28 0.18 10.46 19.83
CA THR A 28 -1.14 9.83 20.02
C THR A 28 -1.02 8.51 20.79
N CYS A 29 -0.12 7.63 20.36
CA CYS A 29 0.04 6.31 20.97
C CYS A 29 1.00 6.32 22.17
N LEU A 30 1.73 7.42 22.40
CA LEU A 30 2.75 7.55 23.44
C LEU A 30 3.83 6.47 23.39
N ILE A 31 4.23 6.09 22.17
CA ILE A 31 5.29 5.09 21.94
C ILE A 31 6.39 5.65 21.04
N LYS A 32 7.60 5.10 21.20
CA LYS A 32 8.66 5.21 20.19
C LYS A 32 8.28 4.34 18.99
N ARG A 33 8.10 4.96 17.83
CA ARG A 33 7.77 4.27 16.58
C ARG A 33 9.00 3.48 16.11
N PRO A 34 8.84 2.19 15.80
CA PRO A 34 9.87 1.45 15.08
C PRO A 34 10.17 2.10 13.72
N ILE A 35 11.33 1.76 13.16
CA ILE A 35 11.74 2.17 11.81
C ILE A 35 10.59 1.89 10.81
N ARG A 36 10.37 2.83 9.88
CA ARG A 36 9.32 2.78 8.83
C ARG A 36 7.87 2.68 9.34
N SER A 37 7.62 2.96 10.62
CA SER A 37 6.26 2.91 11.20
C SER A 37 5.52 4.25 11.11
N LYS A 38 4.19 4.21 10.94
CA LYS A 38 3.33 5.41 10.98
C LYS A 38 2.08 5.18 11.81
N HIS A 39 1.61 6.25 12.46
CA HIS A 39 0.29 6.28 13.06
C HIS A 39 -0.75 6.51 11.96
N CYS A 40 -1.72 5.60 11.85
CA CYS A 40 -2.88 5.78 10.99
C CYS A 40 -4.04 6.29 11.84
N ALA A 41 -4.50 7.52 11.59
CA ALA A 41 -5.61 8.11 12.33
C ALA A 41 -6.94 7.37 12.13
N ILE A 42 -7.14 6.72 10.97
CA ILE A 42 -8.36 5.95 10.67
C ILE A 42 -8.41 4.66 11.50
N CYS A 43 -7.25 3.99 11.65
CA CYS A 43 -7.13 2.77 12.43
C CYS A 43 -6.77 3.00 13.91
N ASP A 44 -6.55 4.27 14.27
CA ASP A 44 -6.11 4.77 15.58
C ASP A 44 -4.97 3.96 16.23
N ARG A 45 -3.96 3.62 15.43
CA ARG A 45 -2.79 2.88 15.92
C ARG A 45 -1.56 3.07 15.05
N CYS A 46 -0.39 2.84 15.65
CA CYS A 46 0.86 2.74 14.92
C CYS A 46 0.97 1.40 14.18
N ILE A 47 1.29 1.47 12.89
CA ILE A 47 1.49 0.33 12.01
C ILE A 47 2.98 0.23 11.70
N ARG A 48 3.57 -0.94 11.94
CA ARG A 48 4.95 -1.24 11.59
C ARG A 48 5.08 -1.46 10.09
N GLY A 49 6.16 -0.94 9.48
CA GLY A 49 6.38 -1.00 8.03
C GLY A 49 5.15 -0.51 7.25
N PHE A 50 4.62 0.66 7.63
CA PHE A 50 3.35 1.15 7.11
C PHE A 50 3.43 1.39 5.60
N ASP A 51 2.55 0.72 4.85
CA ASP A 51 2.43 0.89 3.40
C ASP A 51 1.34 1.91 3.06
N HIS A 52 0.09 1.60 3.42
CA HIS A 52 -1.06 2.51 3.26
C HIS A 52 -2.26 2.05 4.11
N HIS A 53 -3.24 2.93 4.28
CA HIS A 53 -4.57 2.52 4.72
C HIS A 53 -5.41 2.16 3.50
N CYS A 54 -5.95 0.94 3.46
CA CYS A 54 -6.70 0.44 2.33
C CYS A 54 -8.19 0.36 2.69
N PRO A 55 -9.06 1.19 2.06
CA PRO A 55 -10.50 1.14 2.30
C PRO A 55 -11.11 -0.20 1.91
N TRP A 56 -10.56 -0.87 0.89
CA TRP A 56 -11.10 -2.13 0.34
C TRP A 56 -11.03 -3.31 1.30
N ILE A 57 -10.06 -3.30 2.22
CA ILE A 57 -9.95 -4.32 3.28
C ILE A 57 -10.28 -3.73 4.66
N ALA A 58 -10.78 -2.49 4.70
CA ALA A 58 -11.06 -1.73 5.92
C ALA A 58 -9.92 -1.78 6.95
N ASN A 59 -8.67 -1.79 6.47
CA ASN A 59 -7.51 -2.02 7.34
C ASN A 59 -6.24 -1.39 6.74
N CYS A 60 -5.24 -1.19 7.59
CA CYS A 60 -3.90 -0.83 7.12
C CYS A 60 -3.18 -2.03 6.52
N VAL A 61 -2.45 -1.76 5.45
CA VAL A 61 -1.42 -2.65 4.91
C VAL A 61 -0.08 -2.21 5.50
N GLY A 62 0.63 -3.16 6.09
CA GLY A 62 1.97 -2.97 6.63
C GLY A 62 2.71 -4.30 6.72
N GLU A 63 3.84 -4.32 7.42
CA GLU A 63 4.77 -5.45 7.44
C GLU A 63 4.09 -6.80 7.75
N SER A 64 3.20 -6.84 8.74
CA SER A 64 2.57 -8.09 9.20
C SER A 64 1.53 -8.67 8.23
N ASN A 65 1.03 -7.90 7.27
CA ASN A 65 -0.01 -8.35 6.35
C ASN A 65 0.21 -8.00 4.87
N HIS A 66 1.38 -7.45 4.52
CA HIS A 66 1.69 -7.06 3.15
C HIS A 66 1.62 -8.24 2.17
N LEU A 67 2.16 -9.40 2.55
CA LEU A 67 2.06 -10.63 1.74
C LEU A 67 0.60 -11.02 1.47
N PHE A 68 -0.26 -11.00 2.49
CA PHE A 68 -1.68 -11.33 2.32
C PHE A 68 -2.38 -10.33 1.41
N PHE A 69 -2.02 -9.04 1.48
CA PHE A 69 -2.54 -8.03 0.57
C PHE A 69 -2.12 -8.28 -0.89
N VAL A 70 -0.87 -8.66 -1.13
CA VAL A 70 -0.36 -8.98 -2.47
C VAL A 70 -1.05 -10.23 -3.05
N ILE A 71 -1.25 -11.26 -2.23
CA ILE A 71 -2.02 -12.45 -2.63
C ILE A 71 -3.47 -12.06 -2.94
N TYR A 72 -4.11 -11.24 -2.09
CA TYR A 72 -5.47 -10.77 -2.29
C TYR A 72 -5.65 -10.06 -3.64
N ILE A 73 -4.81 -9.08 -3.96
CA ILE A 73 -4.92 -8.34 -5.25
C ILE A 73 -4.64 -9.25 -6.45
N PHE A 74 -3.73 -10.22 -6.33
CA PHE A 74 -3.48 -11.23 -7.35
C PHE A 74 -4.71 -12.12 -7.57
N THR A 75 -5.32 -12.63 -6.50
CA THR A 75 -6.53 -13.46 -6.57
C THR A 75 -7.70 -12.70 -7.18
N VAL A 76 -7.87 -11.40 -6.87
CA VAL A 76 -8.91 -10.57 -7.49
C VAL A 76 -8.64 -10.35 -8.98
N ALA A 77 -7.40 -10.03 -9.37
CA ALA A 77 -7.03 -9.90 -10.78
C ALA A 77 -7.25 -11.22 -11.56
N PHE A 78 -6.85 -12.35 -10.97
CA PHE A 78 -7.01 -13.65 -11.61
C PHE A 78 -8.48 -14.08 -11.73
N SER A 79 -9.26 -13.92 -10.66
CA SER A 79 -10.70 -14.26 -10.69
C SER A 79 -11.48 -13.40 -11.67
N THR A 80 -11.22 -12.09 -11.73
CA THR A 80 -11.86 -11.19 -12.71
C THR A 80 -11.49 -11.55 -14.15
N LEU A 81 -10.24 -11.94 -14.41
CA LEU A 81 -9.83 -12.48 -15.71
C LEU A 81 -10.60 -13.75 -16.09
N LEU A 82 -10.74 -14.71 -15.17
CA LEU A 82 -11.49 -15.94 -15.42
C LEU A 82 -12.97 -15.65 -15.73
N VAL A 83 -13.59 -14.73 -14.99
CA VAL A 83 -14.98 -14.30 -15.25
C VAL A 83 -15.07 -13.65 -16.63
N MET A 84 -14.14 -12.76 -16.99
CA MET A 84 -14.11 -12.16 -18.33
C MET A 84 -14.03 -13.21 -19.43
N MET A 85 -13.15 -14.21 -19.30
CA MET A 85 -13.07 -15.32 -20.26
C MET A 85 -14.40 -16.08 -20.35
N ALA A 86 -15.04 -16.38 -19.21
CA ALA A 86 -16.33 -17.04 -19.17
C ALA A 86 -17.44 -16.23 -19.89
N THR A 87 -17.46 -14.90 -19.74
CA THR A 87 -18.43 -14.04 -20.46
C THR A 87 -18.22 -14.07 -21.98
N VAL A 88 -16.96 -14.14 -22.44
CA VAL A 88 -16.63 -14.27 -23.86
C VAL A 88 -17.12 -15.61 -24.42
N TYR A 89 -16.91 -16.70 -23.68
CA TYR A 89 -17.46 -18.02 -24.05
C TYR A 89 -18.99 -18.00 -24.08
N TYR A 90 -19.64 -17.36 -23.10
CA TYR A 90 -21.09 -17.22 -23.07
C TYR A 90 -21.63 -16.51 -24.32
N TRP A 91 -21.04 -15.37 -24.72
CA TRP A 91 -21.48 -14.67 -25.93
C TRP A 91 -21.25 -15.50 -27.21
N ARG A 92 -20.15 -16.25 -27.27
CA ARG A 92 -19.86 -17.12 -28.40
C ARG A 92 -20.91 -18.22 -28.54
N ASP A 93 -21.16 -18.96 -27.47
CA ASP A 93 -21.90 -20.23 -27.54
C ASP A 93 -23.41 -20.04 -27.32
N SER A 94 -23.80 -19.10 -26.44
CA SER A 94 -25.21 -18.87 -26.09
C SER A 94 -25.86 -17.73 -26.90
N CYS A 95 -25.08 -16.75 -27.36
CA CYS A 95 -25.60 -15.58 -28.08
C CYS A 95 -25.31 -15.60 -29.59
N GLY A 96 -24.70 -16.66 -30.11
CA GLY A 96 -24.42 -16.81 -31.54
C GLY A 96 -23.26 -15.93 -32.04
N GLY A 97 -22.31 -15.56 -31.16
CA GLY A 97 -21.05 -14.91 -31.55
C GLY A 97 -20.82 -13.53 -30.93
N LEU A 98 -19.63 -12.98 -31.18
CA LEU A 98 -19.11 -11.73 -30.57
C LEU A 98 -19.50 -10.45 -31.32
N SER A 99 -20.69 -10.42 -31.93
CA SER A 99 -21.18 -9.20 -32.58
C SER A 99 -21.56 -8.15 -31.52
N TYR A 100 -21.43 -6.85 -31.84
CA TYR A 100 -21.85 -5.76 -30.96
C TYR A 100 -23.30 -5.95 -30.47
N ARG A 101 -24.20 -6.38 -31.36
CA ARG A 101 -25.60 -6.63 -31.01
C ARG A 101 -25.74 -7.74 -29.95
N ASN A 102 -24.99 -8.83 -30.09
CA ASN A 102 -25.04 -9.94 -29.15
C ASN A 102 -24.43 -9.55 -27.81
N ILE A 103 -23.30 -8.85 -27.81
CA ILE A 103 -22.64 -8.37 -26.59
C ILE A 103 -23.54 -7.37 -25.85
N ALA A 104 -24.21 -6.45 -26.55
CA ALA A 104 -25.01 -5.41 -25.90
C ALA A 104 -26.41 -5.87 -25.49
N PHE A 105 -27.06 -6.75 -26.28
CA PHE A 105 -28.50 -7.00 -26.16
C PHE A 105 -28.89 -8.46 -25.87
N CYS A 106 -28.00 -9.45 -26.03
CA CYS A 106 -28.35 -10.85 -25.73
C CYS A 106 -28.65 -11.04 -24.23
N ASN A 107 -27.76 -10.51 -23.38
CA ASN A 107 -27.94 -10.51 -21.94
C ASN A 107 -27.19 -9.31 -21.34
N PRO A 108 -27.86 -8.17 -21.15
CA PRO A 108 -27.24 -6.94 -20.65
C PRO A 108 -26.58 -7.10 -19.27
N TRP A 109 -27.04 -8.05 -18.45
CA TRP A 109 -26.44 -8.35 -17.15
C TRP A 109 -25.02 -8.92 -17.30
N VAL A 110 -24.81 -9.82 -18.26
CA VAL A 110 -23.49 -10.38 -18.55
C VAL A 110 -22.53 -9.29 -19.03
N THR A 111 -23.04 -8.35 -19.84
CA THR A 111 -22.30 -7.17 -20.30
C THR A 111 -21.91 -6.26 -19.14
N TYR A 112 -22.83 -5.99 -18.22
CA TYR A 112 -22.57 -5.23 -17.01
C TYR A 112 -21.48 -5.90 -16.16
N VAL A 113 -21.56 -7.22 -15.95
CA VAL A 113 -20.55 -8.00 -15.22
C VAL A 113 -19.19 -7.90 -15.91
N PHE A 114 -19.13 -8.04 -17.24
CA PHE A 114 -17.87 -7.91 -17.98
C PHE A 114 -17.23 -6.52 -17.82
N ILE A 115 -18.02 -5.45 -17.89
CA ILE A 115 -17.54 -4.08 -17.69
C ILE A 115 -17.00 -3.90 -16.26
N LEU A 116 -17.74 -4.39 -15.26
CA LEU A 116 -17.33 -4.32 -13.86
C LEU A 116 -16.04 -5.11 -13.61
N CYS A 117 -15.94 -6.34 -14.14
CA CYS A 117 -14.72 -7.16 -14.07
C CYS A 117 -13.55 -6.50 -14.78
N SER A 118 -13.78 -5.82 -15.92
CA SER A 118 -12.73 -5.09 -16.64
C SER A 118 -12.17 -3.94 -15.79
N PHE A 119 -13.05 -3.17 -15.13
CA PHE A 119 -12.63 -2.11 -14.20
C PHE A 119 -11.77 -2.67 -13.06
N PHE A 120 -12.23 -3.75 -12.40
CA PHE A 120 -11.48 -4.35 -11.32
C PHE A 120 -10.16 -4.96 -11.79
N PHE A 121 -10.15 -5.66 -12.92
CA PHE A 121 -8.93 -6.26 -13.49
C PHE A 121 -7.86 -5.20 -13.77
N ILE A 122 -8.23 -4.09 -14.41
CA ILE A 122 -7.31 -2.98 -14.68
C ILE A 122 -6.82 -2.36 -13.36
N SER A 123 -7.73 -2.07 -12.44
CA SER A 123 -7.39 -1.48 -11.14
C SER A 123 -6.45 -2.36 -10.34
N THR A 124 -6.80 -3.63 -10.08
CA THR A 124 -5.97 -4.54 -9.29
C THR A 124 -4.70 -4.95 -10.01
N GLY A 125 -4.73 -5.07 -11.33
CA GLY A 125 -3.54 -5.32 -12.14
C GLY A 125 -2.51 -4.20 -12.02
N SER A 126 -2.96 -2.94 -12.10
CA SER A 126 -2.07 -1.78 -11.94
C SER A 126 -1.46 -1.73 -10.53
N ILE A 127 -2.25 -1.99 -9.49
CA ILE A 127 -1.77 -2.04 -8.10
C ILE A 127 -0.79 -3.18 -7.92
N LEU A 128 -1.04 -4.35 -8.50
CA LEU A 128 -0.13 -5.50 -8.42
C LEU A 128 1.22 -5.20 -9.06
N VAL A 129 1.25 -4.61 -10.26
CA VAL A 129 2.51 -4.19 -10.90
C VAL A 129 3.27 -3.21 -10.02
N LEU A 130 2.58 -2.21 -9.44
CA LEU A 130 3.20 -1.26 -8.53
C LEU A 130 3.71 -1.92 -7.25
N GLN A 131 2.99 -2.89 -6.68
CA GLN A 131 3.43 -3.60 -5.47
C GLN A 131 4.63 -4.51 -5.77
N ILE A 132 4.68 -5.18 -6.92
CA ILE A 132 5.86 -5.95 -7.36
C ILE A 132 7.07 -5.03 -7.52
N TYR A 133 6.91 -3.89 -8.21
CA TYR A 133 7.96 -2.89 -8.31
C TYR A 133 8.45 -2.46 -6.92
N GLN A 134 7.54 -2.19 -5.98
CA GLN A 134 7.91 -1.75 -4.63
C GLN A 134 8.63 -2.83 -3.81
N ILE A 135 8.22 -4.10 -3.94
CA ILE A 135 8.89 -5.24 -3.32
C ILE A 135 10.31 -5.39 -3.87
N LEU A 136 10.48 -5.34 -5.19
CA LEU A 136 11.79 -5.41 -5.84
C LEU A 136 12.69 -4.26 -5.36
N TYR A 137 12.09 -3.10 -5.05
CA TYR A 137 12.76 -1.89 -4.62
C TYR A 137 12.88 -1.73 -3.11
N GLY A 138 12.43 -2.72 -2.32
CA GLY A 138 12.49 -2.70 -0.86
C GLY A 138 11.78 -1.49 -0.24
N MET A 139 10.81 -0.89 -0.93
CA MET A 139 10.20 0.39 -0.57
C MET A 139 8.69 0.23 -0.31
N THR A 140 8.14 1.03 0.60
CA THR A 140 6.69 1.13 0.81
C THR A 140 6.07 2.23 -0.07
N THR A 141 4.78 2.13 -0.32
CA THR A 141 3.93 3.12 -0.99
C THR A 141 4.02 4.46 -0.27
N ASN A 142 3.96 4.41 1.05
CA ASN A 142 4.11 5.58 1.89
C ASN A 142 5.47 6.27 1.72
N GLU A 143 6.56 5.51 1.64
CA GLU A 143 7.90 6.06 1.38
C GLU A 143 8.03 6.64 -0.01
N ARG A 144 7.52 5.95 -1.03
CA ARG A 144 7.50 6.45 -2.41
C ARG A 144 6.80 7.80 -2.51
N LEU A 145 5.59 7.89 -1.95
CA LEU A 145 4.76 9.09 -2.03
C LEU A 145 5.29 10.25 -1.17
N ASN A 146 5.97 9.93 -0.08
CA ASN A 146 6.52 10.92 0.84
C ASN A 146 8.06 10.97 0.79
N ALA A 147 8.68 10.59 -0.33
CA ALA A 147 10.13 10.48 -0.44
C ALA A 147 10.85 11.76 -0.01
N HIS A 148 10.27 12.93 -0.34
CA HIS A 148 10.78 14.24 0.06
C HIS A 148 10.92 14.43 1.59
N ARG A 149 10.16 13.70 2.41
CA ARG A 149 10.16 13.82 3.89
C ARG A 149 11.19 12.94 4.57
N TYR A 150 11.78 11.98 3.86
CA TYR A 150 12.66 10.98 4.45
C TYR A 150 14.10 11.28 4.09
N THR A 151 14.90 11.59 5.10
CA THR A 151 16.31 11.98 4.95
C THR A 151 17.17 10.92 4.29
N HIS A 152 16.84 9.63 4.42
CA HIS A 152 17.56 8.54 3.78
C HIS A 152 17.36 8.45 2.26
N PHE A 153 16.47 9.28 1.68
CA PHE A 153 16.36 9.44 0.23
C PHE A 153 17.07 10.71 -0.30
N HIS A 154 17.81 11.46 0.54
CA HIS A 154 18.53 12.68 0.14
C HIS A 154 20.04 12.54 0.38
N GLU A 155 20.85 13.03 -0.57
CA GLU A 155 22.32 12.88 -0.56
C GLU A 155 23.04 13.56 0.62
N ASP A 156 22.49 14.63 1.19
CA ASP A 156 23.23 15.47 2.16
C ASP A 156 22.45 15.81 3.44
N GLY A 157 21.35 15.12 3.74
CA GLY A 157 20.48 15.48 4.87
C GLY A 157 19.78 16.85 4.74
N ASN A 158 20.08 17.62 3.67
CA ASN A 158 19.41 18.85 3.31
C ASN A 158 18.13 18.54 2.52
N LEU A 159 16.97 18.89 3.09
CA LEU A 159 15.65 18.75 2.45
C LEU A 159 15.43 19.75 1.29
N SER A 160 16.47 20.49 0.85
CA SER A 160 16.35 21.39 -0.29
C SER A 160 16.40 20.60 -1.59
N LYS A 161 15.22 20.47 -2.20
CA LYS A 161 14.95 20.01 -3.57
C LYS A 161 16.18 20.04 -4.50
N SER A 162 16.68 18.86 -4.85
CA SER A 162 17.08 18.61 -6.24
C SER A 162 17.28 17.13 -6.57
N ASN A 163 17.78 16.27 -5.67
CA ASN A 163 18.07 14.87 -6.03
C ASN A 163 17.50 13.86 -5.03
N ILE A 164 16.36 13.26 -5.37
CA ILE A 164 15.85 12.07 -4.67
C ILE A 164 16.73 10.89 -5.10
N ARG A 165 17.52 10.32 -4.18
CA ARG A 165 18.28 9.10 -4.44
C ARG A 165 17.31 7.92 -4.61
N SER A 166 17.51 7.17 -5.68
CA SER A 166 16.91 5.84 -5.80
C SER A 166 17.45 4.97 -4.65
N PRO A 167 16.63 4.12 -4.01
CA PRO A 167 17.10 3.13 -3.03
C PRO A 167 18.24 2.22 -3.52
N PHE A 168 18.55 2.26 -4.82
CA PHE A 168 19.56 1.48 -5.52
C PHE A 168 20.89 2.20 -5.77
N SER A 169 21.04 3.46 -5.36
CA SER A 169 22.32 4.18 -5.57
C SER A 169 23.49 3.55 -4.83
N ASP A 170 23.22 2.81 -3.74
CA ASP A 170 24.25 2.12 -2.97
C ASP A 170 23.88 0.63 -2.81
N ARG A 171 24.87 -0.24 -3.04
CA ARG A 171 24.80 -1.64 -2.62
C ARG A 171 24.61 -1.66 -1.10
N CYS A 172 23.40 -2.02 -0.68
CA CYS A 172 22.94 -2.40 0.65
C CYS A 172 23.99 -2.33 1.79
N PRO A 173 23.94 -1.32 2.68
CA PRO A 173 24.58 -1.41 3.99
C PRO A 173 23.64 -2.14 4.96
N SER A 174 23.86 -3.46 5.10
CA SER A 174 23.59 -4.35 6.25
C SER A 174 22.31 -4.24 7.11
N PHE A 175 21.27 -3.53 6.69
CA PHE A 175 19.99 -3.42 7.43
C PHE A 175 18.76 -3.53 6.52
N CYS A 176 18.73 -4.58 5.68
CA CYS A 176 17.46 -5.09 5.13
C CYS A 176 16.66 -5.80 6.22
#